data_AF-R8BN47-F1
#
_entry.id   AF-R8BN47-F1
#
_cell.length_a   1.000
_cell.length_b   1.000
_cell.length_c   1.000
_cell.angle_alpha   90.00
_cell.angle_beta   90.00
_cell.angle_gamma   90.00
#
_symmetry.space_group_name_H-M   'P 1'
#
loop_
_entity.id
_entity.type
_entity.pdbx_description
1 polymer ?
#
loop_
_entity_poly.entity_id
_entity_poly.type
_entity_poly.pdbx_seq_one_letter_code
_entity_poly.pdbx_strand_id
1 'polypeptide(L)'
;MATLRPCFEFAGKSLWPDWLPIYLLEYAEQHSTPLISADYRLLPECQGLDILDDLEVFWGWVRRDNDGLQAFLNSKYPSLALDTDRILAEGESAGGYLVVQAALSGLPGLKAVISAYPMLDLRDRYYREAFEKVMTGVPMLPPEIITEHLKSMKKGDIVSQSLPPARMDLGTAIIQQGRFCEFLGDEDVLYPVDRLRLGLHSSGTMPRLWIYHGKQDTGIPSAGSVVFAKEAKRLWPESELRLDLPDGEHGVHKDKHVASTTWLREGLAWLEEPWLK
;
A
#
# COMPACT_ATOMS: atom_id res chain seq x y z
N MET A 1 1.24 -14.40 -11.16
CA MET A 1 0.98 -13.14 -10.43
C MET A 1 2.28 -12.64 -9.85
N ALA A 2 2.45 -11.33 -9.82
CA ALA A 2 3.53 -10.65 -9.12
C ALA A 2 2.86 -9.83 -8.03
N THR A 3 2.82 -10.32 -6.80
CA THR A 3 2.21 -9.56 -5.70
C THR A 3 3.19 -8.53 -5.21
N LEU A 4 2.87 -7.26 -5.45
CA LEU A 4 3.75 -6.13 -5.19
C LEU A 4 3.45 -5.56 -3.84
N ARG A 5 4.23 -6.01 -2.85
CA ARG A 5 4.03 -5.59 -1.48
C ARG A 5 4.92 -4.40 -1.15
N PRO A 6 4.35 -3.24 -0.85
CA PRO A 6 5.11 -2.13 -0.33
C PRO A 6 5.34 -2.33 1.17
N CYS A 7 6.58 -2.13 1.61
CA CYS A 7 6.96 -1.88 3.00
C CYS A 7 6.19 -0.67 3.58
N PHE A 8 6.27 -0.40 4.89
CA PHE A 8 5.60 0.73 5.54
C PHE A 8 6.48 2.00 5.41
N GLU A 9 5.93 3.22 5.21
CA GLU A 9 6.74 4.36 4.69
C GLU A 9 7.92 4.74 5.57
N PHE A 10 7.90 4.37 6.85
CA PHE A 10 8.95 4.70 7.81
C PHE A 10 9.79 3.49 8.23
N ALA A 11 9.30 2.27 7.99
CA ALA A 11 9.95 1.04 8.43
C ALA A 11 9.49 -0.14 7.57
N GLY A 12 10.33 -1.12 7.34
CA GLY A 12 9.92 -2.32 6.65
C GLY A 12 11.06 -2.95 5.90
N LYS A 13 10.86 -4.22 5.55
CA LYS A 13 11.79 -4.97 4.73
C LYS A 13 10.97 -5.95 3.90
N SER A 14 11.33 -6.06 2.63
CA SER A 14 10.72 -7.04 1.73
C SER A 14 10.67 -8.43 2.38
N LEU A 15 9.50 -9.04 2.26
CA LEU A 15 9.21 -10.39 2.75
C LEU A 15 9.46 -10.57 4.26
N TRP A 16 9.28 -9.53 5.08
CA TRP A 16 9.28 -9.67 6.53
C TRP A 16 8.16 -10.63 7.00
N PRO A 17 8.49 -11.78 7.63
CA PRO A 17 7.52 -12.84 7.91
C PRO A 17 6.32 -12.39 8.75
N ASP A 18 6.53 -11.59 9.80
CA ASP A 18 5.45 -11.22 10.74
C ASP A 18 4.40 -10.29 10.14
N TRP A 19 4.69 -9.76 8.94
CA TRP A 19 3.78 -8.92 8.21
C TRP A 19 3.10 -9.69 7.08
N LEU A 20 3.50 -10.90 6.71
CA LEU A 20 2.82 -11.66 5.66
C LEU A 20 1.50 -12.25 6.21
N PRO A 21 0.32 -11.81 5.74
CA PRO A 21 -0.93 -12.32 6.25
C PRO A 21 -1.17 -13.75 5.74
N ILE A 22 -1.74 -14.60 6.59
CA ILE A 22 -1.84 -16.03 6.32
C ILE A 22 -2.66 -16.30 5.05
N TYR A 23 -3.82 -15.65 4.89
CA TYR A 23 -4.66 -15.85 3.71
C TYR A 23 -3.93 -15.51 2.39
N LEU A 24 -2.99 -14.57 2.39
CA LEU A 24 -2.29 -14.19 1.16
C LEU A 24 -1.30 -15.28 0.75
N LEU A 25 -0.66 -15.93 1.72
CA LEU A 25 0.18 -17.10 1.46
C LEU A 25 -0.66 -18.27 0.95
N GLU A 26 -1.79 -18.56 1.59
CA GLU A 26 -2.75 -19.60 1.15
C GLU A 26 -3.22 -19.32 -0.29
N TYR A 27 -3.58 -18.07 -0.58
CA TYR A 27 -4.07 -17.66 -1.88
C TYR A 27 -2.97 -17.74 -2.95
N ALA A 28 -1.76 -17.29 -2.64
CA ALA A 28 -0.63 -17.40 -3.56
C ALA A 28 -0.27 -18.86 -3.87
N GLU A 29 -0.29 -19.72 -2.86
CA GLU A 29 -0.06 -21.17 -3.02
C GLU A 29 -1.15 -21.82 -3.87
N GLN A 30 -2.43 -21.55 -3.56
CA GLN A 30 -3.58 -22.07 -4.29
C GLN A 30 -3.52 -21.74 -5.79
N HIS A 31 -3.00 -20.56 -6.13
CA HIS A 31 -2.89 -20.08 -7.52
C HIS A 31 -1.47 -20.19 -8.09
N SER A 32 -0.58 -20.97 -7.47
CA SER A 32 0.80 -21.20 -7.94
C SER A 32 1.54 -19.92 -8.32
N THR A 33 1.46 -18.94 -7.44
CA THR A 33 1.79 -17.57 -7.73
C THR A 33 3.04 -17.12 -6.97
N PRO A 34 4.01 -16.49 -7.65
CA PRO A 34 5.13 -15.86 -6.97
C PRO A 34 4.73 -14.53 -6.30
N LEU A 35 5.30 -14.28 -5.12
CA LEU A 35 5.20 -13.02 -4.40
C LEU A 35 6.47 -12.19 -4.69
N ILE A 36 6.32 -10.91 -5.03
CA ILE A 36 7.42 -10.04 -5.44
C ILE A 36 7.33 -8.73 -4.66
N SER A 37 8.09 -8.60 -3.58
CA SER A 37 8.09 -7.39 -2.76
C SER A 37 9.21 -6.45 -3.19
N ALA A 38 8.91 -5.15 -3.24
CA ALA A 38 9.86 -4.10 -3.60
C ALA A 38 10.20 -3.24 -2.38
N ASP A 39 11.49 -3.00 -2.19
CA ASP A 39 12.00 -2.08 -1.18
C ASP A 39 12.18 -0.69 -1.79
N TYR A 40 11.15 0.14 -1.64
CA TYR A 40 11.16 1.54 -2.06
C TYR A 40 11.77 2.43 -0.96
N ARG A 41 12.15 3.66 -1.30
CA ARG A 41 12.74 4.62 -0.34
C ARG A 41 11.76 5.00 0.77
N LEU A 42 12.25 5.17 1.98
CA LEU A 42 11.46 5.44 3.19
C LEU A 42 11.53 6.93 3.58
N LEU A 43 10.43 7.46 4.08
CA LEU A 43 10.36 8.77 4.72
C LEU A 43 11.06 8.72 6.08
N PRO A 44 11.74 9.79 6.55
CA PRO A 44 11.83 11.12 5.95
C PRO A 44 13.09 11.35 5.09
N GLU A 45 13.88 10.32 4.78
CA GLU A 45 15.08 10.45 3.94
C GLU A 45 14.76 10.74 2.47
N CYS A 46 13.55 10.40 2.03
CA CYS A 46 12.98 10.80 0.74
C CYS A 46 11.66 11.55 0.93
N GLN A 47 11.05 11.98 -0.17
CA GLN A 47 9.70 12.54 -0.20
C GLN A 47 8.72 11.61 -0.94
N GLY A 48 7.43 11.92 -0.89
CA GLY A 48 6.39 11.12 -1.52
C GLY A 48 6.57 10.96 -3.04
N LEU A 49 7.08 11.98 -3.74
CA LEU A 49 7.35 11.88 -5.19
C LEU A 49 8.45 10.85 -5.48
N ASP A 50 9.49 10.81 -4.65
CA ASP A 50 10.55 9.80 -4.76
C ASP A 50 9.98 8.36 -4.62
N ILE A 51 9.02 8.19 -3.72
CA ILE A 51 8.34 6.90 -3.50
C ILE A 51 7.51 6.50 -4.73
N LEU A 52 6.79 7.46 -5.34
CA LEU A 52 6.04 7.20 -6.57
C LEU A 52 6.97 6.91 -7.76
N ASP A 53 8.11 7.58 -7.85
CA ASP A 53 9.15 7.29 -8.85
C ASP A 53 9.69 5.86 -8.68
N ASP A 54 9.96 5.42 -7.44
CA ASP A 54 10.41 4.05 -7.16
C ASP A 54 9.36 3.01 -7.58
N LEU A 55 8.08 3.30 -7.35
CA LEU A 55 6.97 2.46 -7.80
C LEU A 55 6.91 2.37 -9.33
N GLU A 56 7.10 3.48 -10.06
CA GLU A 56 7.13 3.49 -11.52
C GLU A 56 8.34 2.72 -12.07
N VAL A 57 9.54 2.94 -11.52
CA VAL A 57 10.77 2.23 -11.90
C VAL A 57 10.60 0.74 -11.67
N PHE A 58 10.07 0.36 -10.50
CA PHE A 58 9.81 -1.02 -10.16
C PHE A 58 8.82 -1.67 -11.15
N TRP A 59 7.71 -1.00 -11.46
CA TRP A 59 6.74 -1.51 -12.42
C TRP A 59 7.31 -1.64 -13.84
N GLY A 60 8.14 -0.66 -14.23
CA GLY A 60 8.91 -0.70 -15.46
C GLY A 60 9.84 -1.91 -15.52
N TRP A 61 10.51 -2.26 -14.41
CA TRP A 61 11.37 -3.44 -14.32
C TRP A 61 10.58 -4.75 -14.39
N VAL A 62 9.41 -4.84 -13.74
CA VAL A 62 8.54 -6.03 -13.79
C VAL A 62 8.18 -6.41 -15.22
N ARG A 63 7.92 -5.42 -16.09
CA ARG A 63 7.48 -5.66 -17.47
C ARG A 63 8.59 -5.62 -18.52
N ARG A 64 9.84 -5.37 -18.15
CA ARG A 64 10.92 -5.19 -19.13
C ARG A 64 11.41 -6.56 -19.62
N ASP A 65 11.37 -6.78 -20.93
CA ASP A 65 11.70 -8.09 -21.51
C ASP A 65 13.17 -8.49 -21.37
N ASN A 66 14.10 -7.57 -21.65
CA ASN A 66 15.52 -7.91 -21.84
C ASN A 66 16.32 -8.04 -20.53
N ASP A 67 16.01 -7.22 -19.53
CA ASP A 67 16.75 -7.08 -18.28
C ASP A 67 15.82 -6.88 -17.07
N GLY A 68 14.53 -7.17 -17.23
CA GLY A 68 13.53 -7.08 -16.18
C GLY A 68 13.37 -8.34 -15.35
N LEU A 69 12.21 -8.44 -14.69
CA LEU A 69 11.87 -9.55 -13.80
C LEU A 69 11.95 -10.93 -14.49
N GLN A 70 11.41 -11.08 -15.69
CA GLN A 70 11.46 -12.37 -16.39
C GLN A 70 12.90 -12.76 -16.75
N ALA A 71 13.74 -11.81 -17.16
CA ALA A 71 15.15 -12.07 -17.43
C ALA A 71 15.90 -12.50 -16.15
N PHE A 72 15.63 -11.85 -15.02
CA PHE A 72 16.14 -12.28 -13.71
C PHE A 72 15.70 -13.70 -13.37
N LEU A 73 14.40 -14.01 -13.52
CA LEU A 73 13.86 -15.34 -13.24
C LEU A 73 14.45 -16.40 -14.17
N ASN A 74 14.63 -16.11 -15.46
CA ASN A 74 15.27 -17.04 -16.39
C ASN A 74 16.68 -17.45 -15.93
N SER A 75 17.41 -16.56 -15.23
CA SER A 75 18.75 -16.84 -14.69
C SER A 75 18.77 -17.73 -13.44
N LYS A 76 17.64 -17.84 -12.72
CA LYS A 76 17.53 -18.57 -11.43
C LYS A 76 16.59 -19.77 -11.51
N TYR A 77 15.51 -19.62 -12.26
CA TYR A 77 14.36 -20.50 -12.39
C TYR A 77 13.92 -20.55 -13.86
N PRO A 78 14.70 -21.17 -14.77
CA PRO A 78 14.47 -21.11 -16.22
C PRO A 78 13.14 -21.70 -16.69
N SER A 79 12.47 -22.49 -15.86
CA SER A 79 11.14 -23.05 -16.13
C SER A 79 9.98 -22.16 -15.66
N LEU A 80 10.26 -21.06 -14.94
CA LEU A 80 9.24 -20.16 -14.41
C LEU A 80 8.98 -19.04 -15.42
N ALA A 81 7.79 -19.05 -16.02
CA ALA A 81 7.31 -17.97 -16.87
C ALA A 81 6.23 -17.17 -16.12
N LEU A 82 6.35 -15.86 -16.13
CA LEU A 82 5.36 -14.95 -15.58
C LEU A 82 4.46 -14.40 -16.67
N ASP A 83 3.18 -14.28 -16.33
CA ASP A 83 2.23 -13.47 -17.07
C ASP A 83 2.21 -12.06 -16.44
N THR A 84 2.86 -11.11 -17.10
CA THR A 84 2.93 -9.70 -16.67
C THR A 84 1.73 -8.87 -17.14
N ASP A 85 0.80 -9.47 -17.90
CA ASP A 85 -0.48 -8.85 -18.29
C ASP A 85 -1.60 -9.13 -17.26
N ARG A 86 -1.36 -10.05 -16.30
CA ARG A 86 -2.28 -10.44 -15.22
C ARG A 86 -1.64 -10.31 -13.83
N ILE A 87 -1.42 -9.07 -13.43
CA ILE A 87 -0.84 -8.70 -12.13
C ILE A 87 -1.94 -8.37 -11.13
N LEU A 88 -1.82 -8.94 -9.93
CA LEU A 88 -2.54 -8.52 -8.73
C LEU A 88 -1.55 -7.83 -7.80
N ALA A 89 -1.84 -6.59 -7.40
CA ALA A 89 -1.06 -5.89 -6.39
C ALA A 89 -1.77 -5.93 -5.03
N GLU A 90 -1.00 -6.08 -3.96
CA GLU A 90 -1.52 -6.10 -2.59
C GLU A 90 -0.66 -5.17 -1.74
N GLY A 91 -1.29 -4.35 -0.92
CA GLY A 91 -0.57 -3.48 -0.01
C GLY A 91 -1.36 -3.17 1.25
N GLU A 92 -0.61 -2.99 2.33
CA GLU A 92 -1.14 -2.81 3.68
C GLU A 92 -0.82 -1.44 4.25
N SER A 93 -1.81 -0.76 4.83
CA SER A 93 -1.66 0.57 5.42
C SER A 93 -1.06 1.55 4.41
N ALA A 94 0.14 2.02 4.68
CA ALA A 94 1.11 2.60 3.77
C ALA A 94 1.16 1.99 2.36
N GLY A 95 1.33 0.67 2.28
CA GLY A 95 1.35 -0.04 1.02
C GLY A 95 -0.01 -0.06 0.34
N GLY A 96 -1.10 -0.01 1.12
CA GLY A 96 -2.45 0.15 0.61
C GLY A 96 -2.61 1.47 -0.15
N TYR A 97 -2.01 2.55 0.37
CA TYR A 97 -1.89 3.82 -0.35
C TYR A 97 -1.15 3.64 -1.69
N LEU A 98 0.00 2.97 -1.71
CA LEU A 98 0.80 2.80 -2.93
C LEU A 98 0.14 1.94 -4.01
N VAL A 99 -0.57 0.87 -3.64
CA VAL A 99 -1.30 0.06 -4.62
C VAL A 99 -2.53 0.78 -5.16
N VAL A 100 -3.15 1.69 -4.39
CA VAL A 100 -4.16 2.63 -4.91
C VAL A 100 -3.53 3.65 -5.86
N GLN A 101 -2.34 4.15 -5.56
CA GLN A 101 -1.62 5.04 -6.49
C GLN A 101 -1.30 4.33 -7.82
N ALA A 102 -0.90 3.06 -7.77
CA ALA A 102 -0.71 2.21 -8.96
C ALA A 102 -2.02 2.05 -9.76
N ALA A 103 -3.15 1.83 -9.08
CA ALA A 103 -4.47 1.72 -9.70
C ALA A 103 -4.87 3.02 -10.41
N LEU A 104 -4.74 4.15 -9.72
CA LEU A 104 -5.06 5.48 -10.28
C LEU A 104 -4.14 5.83 -11.46
N SER A 105 -2.89 5.40 -11.45
CA SER A 105 -1.97 5.59 -12.58
C SER A 105 -2.24 4.63 -13.75
N GLY A 106 -3.10 3.63 -13.59
CA GLY A 106 -3.46 2.68 -14.65
C GLY A 106 -2.26 1.88 -15.16
N LEU A 107 -1.41 1.40 -14.25
CA LEU A 107 -0.19 0.69 -14.61
C LEU A 107 -0.51 -0.56 -15.48
N PRO A 108 0.08 -0.70 -16.68
CA PRO A 108 -0.27 -1.81 -17.57
C PRO A 108 -0.03 -3.18 -16.93
N GLY A 109 -0.94 -4.11 -17.21
CA GLY A 109 -0.96 -5.46 -16.64
C GLY A 109 -1.60 -5.57 -15.26
N LEU A 110 -1.85 -4.45 -14.56
CA LEU A 110 -2.56 -4.46 -13.28
C LEU A 110 -4.05 -4.73 -13.49
N LYS A 111 -4.52 -5.89 -13.02
CA LYS A 111 -5.92 -6.34 -13.18
C LYS A 111 -6.72 -6.31 -11.87
N ALA A 112 -6.05 -6.51 -10.76
CA ALA A 112 -6.66 -6.55 -9.44
C ALA A 112 -5.77 -5.86 -8.40
N VAL A 113 -6.38 -5.16 -7.45
CA VAL A 113 -5.71 -4.50 -6.34
C VAL A 113 -6.41 -4.86 -5.04
N ILE A 114 -5.63 -5.33 -4.07
CA ILE A 114 -6.03 -5.49 -2.68
C ILE A 114 -5.37 -4.37 -1.88
N SER A 115 -6.17 -3.48 -1.34
CA SER A 115 -5.71 -2.34 -0.53
C SER A 115 -6.21 -2.52 0.90
N ALA A 116 -5.36 -3.06 1.76
CA ALA A 116 -5.68 -3.40 3.14
C ALA A 116 -5.48 -2.19 4.07
N TYR A 117 -6.54 -1.80 4.78
CA TYR A 117 -6.63 -0.68 5.75
C TYR A 117 -5.80 0.56 5.34
N PRO A 118 -6.03 1.11 4.14
CA PRO A 118 -5.12 2.06 3.51
C PRO A 118 -5.26 3.48 4.05
N MET A 119 -4.20 4.26 3.84
CA MET A 119 -4.13 5.70 4.12
C MET A 119 -4.57 6.53 2.89
N LEU A 120 -5.88 6.80 2.73
CA LEU A 120 -6.40 7.39 1.47
C LEU A 120 -6.87 8.85 1.54
N ASP A 121 -7.29 9.33 2.69
CA ASP A 121 -7.71 10.74 2.89
C ASP A 121 -6.65 11.51 3.68
N LEU A 122 -5.47 11.65 3.08
CA LEU A 122 -4.28 12.22 3.73
C LEU A 122 -4.39 13.72 4.01
N ARG A 123 -5.39 14.41 3.44
CA ARG A 123 -5.69 15.81 3.75
C ARG A 123 -6.54 15.97 5.02
N ASP A 124 -7.04 14.89 5.59
CA ASP A 124 -7.78 14.90 6.84
C ASP A 124 -6.93 15.42 8.01
N ARG A 125 -7.60 16.01 9.01
CA ARG A 125 -6.94 16.54 10.20
C ARG A 125 -6.12 15.48 10.95
N TYR A 126 -6.45 14.20 10.84
CA TYR A 126 -5.70 13.11 11.45
C TYR A 126 -4.21 13.13 11.10
N TYR A 127 -3.87 13.52 9.86
CA TYR A 127 -2.49 13.57 9.35
C TYR A 127 -1.84 14.96 9.44
N ARG A 128 -2.63 16.00 9.70
CA ARG A 128 -2.22 17.42 9.56
C ARG A 128 -2.28 18.24 10.84
N GLU A 129 -2.93 17.72 11.88
CA GLU A 129 -3.07 18.40 13.16
C GLU A 129 -2.55 17.52 14.29
N ALA A 130 -1.84 18.13 15.24
CA ALA A 130 -1.51 17.51 16.51
C ALA A 130 -2.74 17.50 17.42
N PHE A 131 -3.17 16.32 17.84
CA PHE A 131 -4.16 16.11 18.89
C PHE A 131 -3.93 14.74 19.52
N GLU A 132 -4.59 14.47 20.64
CA GLU A 132 -4.46 13.19 21.34
C GLU A 132 -4.91 12.03 20.43
N LYS A 133 -3.96 11.16 20.08
CA LYS A 133 -4.17 9.97 19.25
C LYS A 133 -3.54 8.77 19.93
N VAL A 134 -4.33 7.74 20.18
CA VAL A 134 -3.83 6.42 20.59
C VAL A 134 -3.83 5.54 19.36
N MET A 135 -2.65 5.31 18.78
CA MET A 135 -2.50 4.55 17.53
C MET A 135 -2.15 3.11 17.86
N THR A 136 -3.07 2.16 17.65
CA THR A 136 -2.83 0.73 17.92
C THR A 136 -2.32 0.46 19.35
N GLY A 137 -2.85 1.20 20.33
CA GLY A 137 -2.42 1.13 21.73
C GLY A 137 -1.18 1.96 22.08
N VAL A 138 -0.51 2.58 21.11
CA VAL A 138 0.60 3.50 21.35
C VAL A 138 0.05 4.89 21.73
N PRO A 139 0.33 5.41 22.94
CA PRO A 139 -0.09 6.74 23.34
C PRO A 139 0.64 7.82 22.53
N MET A 140 0.25 9.09 22.70
CA MET A 140 0.89 10.20 22.01
C MET A 140 2.39 10.26 22.35
N LEU A 141 3.23 10.08 21.34
CA LEU A 141 4.68 10.06 21.45
C LEU A 141 5.25 11.48 21.45
N PRO A 142 6.38 11.69 22.15
CA PRO A 142 7.04 12.99 22.22
C PRO A 142 7.52 13.48 20.83
N PRO A 143 7.32 14.77 20.47
CA PRO A 143 7.81 15.33 19.21
C PRO A 143 9.34 15.28 19.08
N GLU A 144 10.05 15.11 20.20
CA GLU A 144 11.50 14.98 20.27
C GLU A 144 12.00 13.82 19.40
N ILE A 145 11.27 12.70 19.32
CA ILE A 145 11.60 11.54 18.45
C ILE A 145 11.81 12.00 17.00
N ILE A 146 10.94 12.89 16.51
CA ILE A 146 11.04 13.44 15.16
C ILE A 146 12.28 14.33 15.07
N THR A 147 12.45 15.26 16.01
CA THR A 147 13.57 16.23 15.95
C THR A 147 14.94 15.57 16.10
N GLU A 148 15.05 14.51 16.89
CA GLU A 148 16.28 13.74 17.09
C GLU A 148 16.61 12.92 15.86
N HIS A 149 15.61 12.27 15.24
CA HIS A 149 15.81 11.58 13.96
C HIS A 149 16.34 12.54 12.90
N LEU A 150 15.68 13.69 12.72
CA LEU A 150 16.09 14.73 11.76
C LEU A 150 17.52 15.25 11.99
N LYS A 151 17.96 15.37 13.26
CA LYS A 151 19.35 15.75 13.59
C LYS A 151 20.36 14.65 13.27
N SER A 152 19.94 13.39 13.32
CA SER A 152 20.81 12.24 13.07
C SER A 152 20.98 11.91 11.58
N MET A 153 20.04 12.35 10.74
CA MET A 153 20.08 12.16 9.29
C MET A 153 21.29 12.85 8.67
N LYS A 154 21.94 12.18 7.72
CA LYS A 154 22.97 12.80 6.88
C LYS A 154 22.38 13.15 5.53
N LYS A 155 22.86 14.25 4.97
CA LYS A 155 22.43 14.68 3.63
C LYS A 155 22.77 13.60 2.60
N GLY A 156 21.76 13.16 1.86
CA GLY A 156 21.88 12.12 0.85
C GLY A 156 21.81 10.69 1.39
N ASP A 157 21.48 10.50 2.67
CA ASP A 157 21.11 9.17 3.17
C ASP A 157 19.90 8.65 2.40
N ILE A 158 19.96 7.39 2.00
CA ILE A 158 18.86 6.66 1.38
C ILE A 158 18.57 5.45 2.27
N VAL A 159 17.33 5.34 2.73
CA VAL A 159 16.87 4.17 3.47
C VAL A 159 15.76 3.53 2.66
N SER A 160 15.95 2.30 2.22
CA SER A 160 14.89 1.50 1.57
C SER A 160 14.46 0.29 2.40
N GLN A 161 15.13 0.05 3.52
CA GLN A 161 14.81 -1.02 4.46
C GLN A 161 15.10 -0.57 5.90
N SER A 162 14.21 -0.92 6.82
CA SER A 162 14.45 -0.84 8.25
C SER A 162 13.71 -1.98 8.95
N LEU A 163 14.42 -2.83 9.70
CA LEU A 163 13.80 -3.99 10.34
C LEU A 163 12.89 -3.56 11.48
N PRO A 164 11.59 -3.92 11.47
CA PRO A 164 10.69 -3.63 12.58
C PRO A 164 11.21 -4.21 13.91
N PRO A 165 11.03 -3.51 15.05
CA PRO A 165 10.24 -2.28 15.22
C PRO A 165 11.03 -0.97 14.97
N ALA A 166 12.22 -1.03 14.38
CA ALA A 166 13.01 0.18 14.12
C ALA A 166 12.18 1.20 13.31
N ARG A 167 12.24 2.48 13.70
CA ARG A 167 11.52 3.61 13.08
C ARG A 167 9.98 3.55 13.09
N MET A 168 9.35 2.54 13.71
CA MET A 168 7.89 2.53 13.89
C MET A 168 7.41 3.69 14.78
N ASP A 169 8.15 3.98 15.85
CA ASP A 169 7.86 5.13 16.72
C ASP A 169 8.03 6.47 16.00
N LEU A 170 8.96 6.55 15.04
CA LEU A 170 9.13 7.75 14.21
C LEU A 170 7.89 8.00 13.35
N GLY A 171 7.41 6.99 12.61
CA GLY A 171 6.20 7.10 11.79
C GLY A 171 4.96 7.42 12.63
N THR A 172 4.81 6.74 13.77
CA THR A 172 3.74 7.00 14.75
C THR A 172 3.80 8.43 15.25
N ALA A 173 4.96 8.91 15.70
CA ALA A 173 5.13 10.29 16.17
C ALA A 173 4.82 11.31 15.07
N ILE A 174 5.27 11.08 13.84
CA ILE A 174 5.00 11.97 12.69
C ILE A 174 3.49 12.15 12.46
N ILE A 175 2.72 11.05 12.45
CA ILE A 175 1.26 11.11 12.28
C ILE A 175 0.59 11.74 13.51
N GLN A 176 1.00 11.35 14.72
CA GLN A 176 0.45 11.88 15.97
C GLN A 176 0.61 13.40 16.09
N GLN A 177 1.77 13.90 15.70
CA GLN A 177 2.09 15.33 15.70
C GLN A 177 1.52 16.09 14.50
N GLY A 178 0.79 15.42 13.59
CA GLY A 178 0.14 16.05 12.44
C GLY A 178 1.12 16.54 11.38
N ARG A 179 2.29 15.90 11.28
CA ARG A 179 3.39 16.32 10.39
C ARG A 179 3.55 15.41 9.19
N PHE A 180 2.65 14.46 8.95
CA PHE A 180 2.81 13.49 7.87
C PHE A 180 2.95 14.15 6.50
N CYS A 181 2.11 15.13 6.19
CA CYS A 181 2.16 15.88 4.93
C CYS A 181 3.46 16.68 4.75
N GLU A 182 4.14 17.10 5.83
CA GLU A 182 5.44 17.78 5.74
C GLU A 182 6.51 16.89 5.10
N PHE A 183 6.47 15.58 5.39
CA PHE A 183 7.41 14.60 4.86
C PHE A 183 6.95 13.99 3.55
N LEU A 184 5.63 13.87 3.34
CA LEU A 184 5.08 13.36 2.10
C LEU A 184 5.29 14.34 0.94
N GLY A 185 5.02 15.63 1.13
CA GLY A 185 5.00 16.64 0.05
C GLY A 185 3.61 17.22 -0.18
N ASP A 186 3.53 18.26 -1.00
CA ASP A 186 2.32 19.07 -1.18
C ASP A 186 1.57 18.79 -2.50
N GLU A 187 2.21 18.05 -3.41
CA GLU A 187 1.73 17.79 -4.77
C GLU A 187 0.45 16.95 -4.76
N ASP A 188 -0.58 17.39 -5.47
CA ASP A 188 -1.90 16.73 -5.48
C ASP A 188 -1.85 15.26 -5.93
N VAL A 189 -0.84 14.87 -6.72
CA VAL A 189 -0.62 13.47 -7.12
C VAL A 189 -0.29 12.55 -5.95
N LEU A 190 0.14 13.09 -4.81
CA LEU A 190 0.42 12.33 -3.59
C LEU A 190 -0.85 12.01 -2.78
N TYR A 191 -2.00 12.57 -3.17
CA TYR A 191 -3.24 12.51 -2.39
C TYR A 191 -4.33 11.80 -3.21
N PRO A 192 -4.68 10.53 -2.92
CA PRO A 192 -5.59 9.74 -3.76
C PRO A 192 -6.97 10.38 -3.98
N VAL A 193 -7.51 11.02 -2.93
CA VAL A 193 -8.78 11.76 -3.03
C VAL A 193 -8.66 12.99 -3.92
N ASP A 194 -7.55 13.73 -3.85
CA ASP A 194 -7.32 14.92 -4.68
C ASP A 194 -7.08 14.52 -6.14
N ARG A 195 -6.34 13.42 -6.39
CA ARG A 195 -6.20 12.84 -7.73
C ARG A 195 -7.56 12.57 -8.39
N LEU A 196 -8.50 11.97 -7.65
CA LEU A 196 -9.85 11.74 -8.16
C LEU A 196 -10.55 13.06 -8.48
N ARG A 197 -10.53 14.03 -7.54
CA ARG A 197 -11.21 15.33 -7.68
C ARG A 197 -10.69 16.16 -8.85
N LEU A 198 -9.40 16.04 -9.15
CA LEU A 198 -8.72 16.76 -10.21
C LEU A 198 -8.68 15.97 -11.53
N GLY A 199 -9.20 14.74 -11.57
CA GLY A 199 -9.12 13.87 -12.75
C GLY A 199 -7.69 13.41 -13.08
N LEU A 200 -6.78 13.38 -12.09
CA LEU A 200 -5.39 12.90 -12.22
C LEU A 200 -5.32 11.37 -12.11
N HIS A 201 -6.23 10.67 -12.78
CA HIS A 201 -6.22 9.22 -12.90
C HIS A 201 -6.21 8.82 -14.37
N SER A 202 -5.73 7.63 -14.66
CA SER A 202 -5.69 7.11 -16.02
C SER A 202 -7.11 6.97 -16.59
N SER A 203 -7.22 7.10 -17.92
CA SER A 203 -8.45 6.85 -18.68
C SER A 203 -8.46 5.45 -19.33
N GLY A 204 -7.46 4.62 -19.06
CA GLY A 204 -7.33 3.27 -19.62
C GLY A 204 -8.24 2.24 -18.95
N THR A 205 -7.89 0.95 -19.10
CA THR A 205 -8.52 -0.11 -18.31
C THR A 205 -8.07 -0.02 -16.85
N MET A 206 -9.02 -0.02 -15.92
CA MET A 206 -8.76 0.08 -14.48
C MET A 206 -8.78 -1.32 -13.84
N PRO A 207 -7.92 -1.59 -12.85
CA PRO A 207 -8.03 -2.83 -12.10
C PRO A 207 -9.28 -2.84 -11.23
N ARG A 208 -9.79 -4.04 -10.90
CA ARG A 208 -10.70 -4.17 -9.76
C ARG A 208 -9.97 -3.77 -8.50
N LEU A 209 -10.52 -2.79 -7.78
CA LEU A 209 -9.96 -2.31 -6.51
C LEU A 209 -10.81 -2.82 -5.36
N TRP A 210 -10.25 -3.70 -4.56
CA TRP A 210 -10.83 -4.12 -3.30
C TRP A 210 -10.11 -3.44 -2.14
N ILE A 211 -10.86 -2.66 -1.37
CA ILE A 211 -10.42 -2.08 -0.11
C ILE A 211 -11.12 -2.84 1.01
N TYR A 212 -10.38 -3.26 2.03
CA TYR A 212 -10.98 -3.65 3.31
C TYR A 212 -10.30 -2.90 4.45
N HIS A 213 -11.07 -2.53 5.48
CA HIS A 213 -10.55 -1.72 6.59
C HIS A 213 -11.30 -2.06 7.88
N GLY A 214 -10.57 -2.35 8.97
CA GLY A 214 -11.17 -2.56 10.28
C GLY A 214 -12.02 -1.36 10.72
N LYS A 215 -13.28 -1.58 11.13
CA LYS A 215 -14.15 -0.47 11.57
C LYS A 215 -13.61 0.27 12.78
N GLN A 216 -12.91 -0.43 13.66
CA GLN A 216 -12.37 0.09 14.91
C GLN A 216 -10.86 0.37 14.80
N ASP A 217 -10.34 0.57 13.60
CA ASP A 217 -8.94 0.91 13.38
C ASP A 217 -8.58 2.24 14.07
N THR A 218 -7.77 2.13 15.13
CA THR A 218 -7.24 3.26 15.92
C THR A 218 -5.92 3.77 15.36
N GLY A 219 -5.22 2.96 14.56
CA GLY A 219 -3.97 3.32 13.91
C GLY A 219 -4.18 4.24 12.71
N ILE A 220 -5.11 3.88 11.83
CA ILE A 220 -5.45 4.60 10.60
C ILE A 220 -6.98 4.68 10.49
N PRO A 221 -7.60 5.87 10.44
CA PRO A 221 -9.06 5.94 10.43
C PRO A 221 -9.70 5.37 9.15
N SER A 222 -10.59 4.38 9.32
CA SER A 222 -11.38 3.79 8.22
C SER A 222 -12.26 4.80 7.47
N ALA A 223 -12.57 5.94 8.10
CA ALA A 223 -13.27 7.07 7.48
C ALA A 223 -12.59 7.53 6.17
N GLY A 224 -11.26 7.51 6.11
CA GLY A 224 -10.53 7.89 4.88
C GLY A 224 -10.79 6.93 3.71
N SER A 225 -10.93 5.62 3.99
CA SER A 225 -11.33 4.63 2.98
C SER A 225 -12.77 4.85 2.50
N VAL A 226 -13.67 5.26 3.40
CA VAL A 226 -15.07 5.60 3.05
C VAL A 226 -15.12 6.84 2.16
N VAL A 227 -14.36 7.88 2.49
CA VAL A 227 -14.26 9.11 1.68
C VAL A 227 -13.75 8.79 0.28
N PHE A 228 -12.64 8.06 0.18
CA PHE A 228 -12.08 7.65 -1.10
C PHE A 228 -13.08 6.84 -1.92
N ALA A 229 -13.69 5.80 -1.34
CA ALA A 229 -14.66 4.95 -2.06
C ALA A 229 -15.88 5.75 -2.56
N LYS A 230 -16.33 6.75 -1.80
CA LYS A 230 -17.42 7.65 -2.22
C LYS A 230 -17.02 8.53 -3.40
N GLU A 231 -15.83 9.12 -3.37
CA GLU A 231 -15.32 9.97 -4.45
C GLU A 231 -15.01 9.15 -5.71
N ALA A 232 -14.41 7.96 -5.55
CA ALA A 232 -14.11 7.06 -6.65
C ALA A 232 -15.39 6.63 -7.40
N LYS A 233 -16.45 6.25 -6.68
CA LYS A 233 -17.76 5.94 -7.31
C LYS A 233 -18.35 7.11 -8.11
N ARG A 234 -18.04 8.35 -7.73
CA ARG A 234 -18.58 9.56 -8.37
C ARG A 234 -17.73 10.04 -9.53
N LEU A 235 -16.41 9.98 -9.39
CA LEU A 235 -15.43 10.62 -10.27
C LEU A 235 -14.67 9.63 -11.14
N TRP A 236 -14.70 8.35 -10.78
CA TRP A 236 -14.05 7.25 -11.47
C TRP A 236 -15.05 6.11 -11.72
N PRO A 237 -16.20 6.38 -12.38
CA PRO A 237 -17.34 5.46 -12.45
C PRO A 237 -17.05 4.16 -13.20
N GLU A 238 -16.07 4.16 -14.11
CA GLU A 238 -15.62 2.95 -14.82
C GLU A 238 -14.73 2.04 -13.96
N SER A 239 -14.33 2.50 -12.76
CA SER A 239 -13.62 1.65 -11.81
C SER A 239 -14.58 0.70 -11.09
N GLU A 240 -14.21 -0.56 -11.07
CA GLU A 240 -14.87 -1.54 -10.24
C GLU A 240 -14.24 -1.48 -8.84
N LEU A 241 -14.97 -0.89 -7.87
CA LEU A 241 -14.49 -0.73 -6.50
C LEU A 241 -15.40 -1.46 -5.50
N ARG A 242 -14.78 -2.28 -4.65
CA ARG A 242 -15.40 -2.92 -3.49
C ARG A 242 -14.79 -2.38 -2.20
N LEU A 243 -15.63 -2.01 -1.23
CA LEU A 243 -15.20 -1.62 0.12
C LEU A 243 -15.87 -2.54 1.14
N ASP A 244 -15.07 -3.27 1.92
CA ASP A 244 -15.52 -4.04 3.08
C ASP A 244 -15.03 -3.41 4.38
N LEU A 245 -15.91 -3.30 5.37
CA LEU A 245 -15.57 -2.77 6.69
C LEU A 245 -15.85 -3.84 7.76
N PRO A 246 -14.99 -4.87 7.89
CA PRO A 246 -15.15 -5.87 8.94
C PRO A 246 -14.97 -5.23 10.33
N ASP A 247 -15.55 -5.87 11.35
CA ASP A 247 -15.23 -5.50 12.73
C ASP A 247 -13.81 -5.95 13.06
N GLY A 248 -13.02 -5.05 13.64
CA GLY A 248 -11.62 -5.25 13.98
C GLY A 248 -10.81 -3.96 13.99
N GLU A 249 -9.59 -4.12 14.53
CA GLU A 249 -8.53 -3.12 14.65
C GLU A 249 -7.65 -3.07 13.39
N HIS A 250 -6.66 -2.19 13.36
CA HIS A 250 -5.58 -2.20 12.36
C HIS A 250 -5.00 -3.61 12.15
N GLY A 251 -4.84 -4.04 10.90
CA GLY A 251 -4.34 -5.40 10.61
C GLY A 251 -5.36 -6.53 10.90
N VAL A 252 -6.67 -6.25 10.86
CA VAL A 252 -7.77 -7.21 11.10
C VAL A 252 -7.67 -8.55 10.34
N HIS A 253 -6.94 -8.58 9.23
CA HIS A 253 -6.73 -9.71 8.33
C HIS A 253 -5.56 -10.63 8.73
N LYS A 254 -4.63 -10.19 9.60
CA LYS A 254 -3.29 -10.79 9.78
C LYS A 254 -3.32 -12.31 10.01
N ASP A 255 -4.14 -12.74 10.97
CA ASP A 255 -4.27 -14.14 11.38
C ASP A 255 -5.52 -14.82 10.80
N LYS A 256 -6.10 -14.25 9.74
CA LYS A 256 -7.31 -14.76 9.11
C LYS A 256 -6.95 -15.72 7.98
N HIS A 257 -7.76 -16.77 7.86
CA HIS A 257 -7.69 -17.75 6.78
C HIS A 257 -8.85 -17.54 5.81
N VAL A 258 -8.64 -17.85 4.52
CA VAL A 258 -9.70 -17.74 3.50
C VAL A 258 -10.91 -18.62 3.86
N ALA A 259 -10.65 -19.84 4.33
CA ALA A 259 -11.69 -20.82 4.62
C ALA A 259 -12.66 -20.39 5.74
N SER A 260 -12.16 -19.70 6.77
CA SER A 260 -12.93 -19.33 7.96
C SER A 260 -13.44 -17.89 7.96
N THR A 261 -13.06 -17.07 6.98
CA THR A 261 -13.35 -15.63 6.97
C THR A 261 -14.19 -15.24 5.77
N THR A 262 -15.49 -15.05 5.97
CA THR A 262 -16.47 -14.82 4.90
C THR A 262 -16.14 -13.61 4.02
N TRP A 263 -15.87 -12.45 4.64
CA TRP A 263 -15.58 -11.22 3.88
C TRP A 263 -14.27 -11.34 3.06
N LEU A 264 -13.27 -12.09 3.55
CA LEU A 264 -12.06 -12.38 2.77
C LEU A 264 -12.37 -13.26 1.57
N ARG A 265 -13.07 -14.38 1.79
CA ARG A 265 -13.44 -15.32 0.72
C ARG A 265 -14.26 -14.64 -0.37
N GLU A 266 -15.25 -13.83 0.01
CA GLU A 266 -16.09 -13.11 -0.95
C GLU A 266 -15.33 -12.02 -1.70
N GLY A 267 -14.43 -11.30 -1.03
CA GLY A 267 -13.60 -10.27 -1.67
C GLY A 267 -12.60 -10.86 -2.67
N LEU A 268 -11.94 -11.96 -2.32
CA LEU A 268 -11.04 -12.70 -3.21
C LEU A 268 -11.79 -13.25 -4.43
N ALA A 269 -12.93 -13.92 -4.22
CA ALA A 269 -13.76 -14.43 -5.32
C ALA A 269 -14.24 -13.31 -6.25
N TRP A 270 -14.49 -12.11 -5.71
CA TRP A 270 -14.84 -10.93 -6.51
C TRP A 270 -13.63 -10.40 -7.33
N LEU A 271 -12.40 -10.51 -6.83
CA LEU A 271 -11.18 -10.12 -7.55
C LEU A 271 -10.72 -11.15 -8.60
N GLU A 272 -11.00 -12.43 -8.40
CA GLU A 272 -10.52 -13.52 -9.27
C GLU A 272 -10.97 -13.37 -10.72
N GLU A 273 -12.18 -12.87 -10.97
CA GLU A 273 -12.78 -12.89 -12.30
C GLU A 273 -11.99 -12.14 -13.39
N PRO A 274 -11.55 -10.88 -13.20
CA PRO A 274 -10.70 -10.17 -14.17
C PRO A 274 -9.22 -10.52 -14.06
N TRP A 275 -8.81 -11.18 -12.98
CA TRP A 275 -7.41 -11.49 -12.72
C TRP A 275 -7.01 -12.86 -13.29
N LEU A 276 -7.88 -13.87 -13.18
CA LEU A 276 -7.61 -15.25 -13.62
C LEU A 276 -8.10 -15.55 -15.04
N LYS A 277 -9.03 -14.77 -15.59
CA LYS A 277 -9.52 -14.91 -16.97
C LYS A 277 -8.76 -13.99 -17.91
#